data_AF-A0A066WUP6-F1
#
_entry.id   AF-A0A066WUP6-F1
#
_cell.length_a   1.000
_cell.length_b   1.000
_cell.length_c   1.000
_cell.angle_alpha   90.00
_cell.angle_beta   90.00
_cell.angle_gamma   90.00
#
_symmetry.space_group_name_H-M   'P 1'
#
loop_
_entity.id
_entity.type
_entity.pdbx_description
1 polymer ?
#
loop_
_entity_poly.entity_id
_entity_poly.type
_entity_poly.pdbx_seq_one_letter_code
_entity_poly.pdbx_strand_id
1 'polypeptide(L)'
;MKEKILKIINASTQSEPIYQLEHEYRIINNNLQRKEFFSVIKSLAINGTDKEKFVCLTIIEFLDLAKESEDVIKANIEFFDFKKDKENISPLLTLCSMLSTIWAIDFIKKIINHFKPKSIEYSYYFDIALRSIVSTIYWKQSINEIKWVMDNYQNDYIIDFIAYFKWKREESELEELFQLIDNNVLLNTKLKLKIIDRYVNNYKKIDLQK
;
A
#
# COMPACT_ATOMS: atom_id res chain seq x y z
N MET A 1 -8.26 -26.53 -10.17
CA MET A 1 -7.71 -25.38 -9.40
C MET A 1 -8.46 -24.08 -9.69
N LYS A 2 -8.48 -23.59 -10.94
CA LYS A 2 -9.09 -22.30 -11.32
C LYS A 2 -10.55 -22.13 -10.89
N GLU A 3 -11.39 -23.14 -11.13
CA GLU A 3 -12.81 -23.10 -10.72
C GLU A 3 -12.99 -22.95 -9.21
N LYS A 4 -12.15 -23.60 -8.40
CA LYS A 4 -12.16 -23.47 -6.93
C LYS A 4 -11.84 -22.03 -6.52
N ILE A 5 -10.78 -21.45 -7.09
CA ILE A 5 -10.38 -20.06 -6.81
C ILE A 5 -11.48 -19.08 -7.21
N LEU A 6 -12.05 -19.22 -8.42
CA LEU A 6 -13.14 -18.37 -8.89
C LEU A 6 -14.39 -18.49 -8.02
N LYS A 7 -14.70 -19.69 -7.53
CA LYS A 7 -15.82 -19.90 -6.60
C LYS A 7 -15.60 -19.17 -5.27
N ILE A 8 -14.36 -19.12 -4.77
CA ILE A 8 -14.03 -18.37 -3.56
C ILE A 8 -14.17 -16.86 -3.82
N ILE A 9 -13.57 -16.35 -4.90
CA ILE A 9 -13.63 -14.92 -5.26
C ILE A 9 -15.08 -14.45 -5.45
N ASN A 10 -15.90 -15.26 -6.11
CA ASN A 10 -17.26 -14.91 -6.50
C ASN A 10 -18.34 -15.39 -5.51
N ALA A 11 -17.94 -15.96 -4.37
CA ALA A 11 -18.90 -16.31 -3.32
C ALA A 11 -19.65 -15.05 -2.82
N SER A 12 -20.96 -15.17 -2.64
CA SER A 12 -21.83 -14.13 -2.10
C SER A 12 -21.90 -14.12 -0.57
N THR A 13 -21.25 -15.06 0.10
CA THR A 13 -21.23 -15.23 1.55
C THR A 13 -20.21 -14.31 2.24
N GLN A 14 -20.41 -14.01 3.52
CA GLN A 14 -19.59 -13.11 4.36
C GLN A 14 -18.11 -13.49 4.52
N SER A 15 -17.64 -14.61 3.97
CA SER A 15 -16.23 -14.99 4.02
C SER A 15 -15.41 -14.07 3.12
N GLU A 16 -14.53 -13.25 3.70
CA GLU A 16 -13.63 -12.41 2.92
C GLU A 16 -12.72 -13.30 2.05
N PRO A 17 -12.78 -13.18 0.70
CA PRO A 17 -12.13 -14.11 -0.21
C PRO A 17 -10.60 -14.11 -0.06
N ILE A 18 -10.03 -13.01 0.44
CA ILE A 18 -8.59 -12.86 0.64
C ILE A 18 -8.11 -13.85 1.72
N TYR A 19 -8.68 -13.84 2.92
CA TYR A 19 -8.25 -14.75 4.00
C TYR A 19 -8.46 -16.22 3.63
N GLN A 20 -9.54 -16.53 2.90
CA GLN A 20 -9.79 -17.91 2.47
C GLN A 20 -8.75 -18.38 1.46
N LEU A 21 -8.41 -17.57 0.45
CA LEU A 21 -7.37 -17.91 -0.53
C LEU A 21 -5.98 -17.98 0.10
N GLU A 22 -5.68 -17.09 1.05
CA GLU A 22 -4.42 -17.13 1.81
C GLU A 22 -4.31 -18.45 2.60
N HIS A 23 -5.36 -18.81 3.34
CA HIS A 23 -5.41 -20.07 4.09
C HIS A 23 -5.21 -21.27 3.16
N GLU A 24 -5.95 -21.32 2.06
CA GLU A 24 -5.83 -22.36 1.03
C GLU A 24 -4.41 -22.47 0.48
N TYR A 25 -3.72 -21.34 0.22
CA TYR A 25 -2.33 -21.36 -0.21
C TYR A 25 -1.39 -21.95 0.85
N ARG A 26 -1.57 -21.55 2.12
CA ARG A 26 -0.68 -21.95 3.23
C ARG A 26 -0.79 -23.43 3.59
N ILE A 27 -1.97 -24.05 3.44
CA ILE A 27 -2.16 -25.48 3.75
C ILE A 27 -1.70 -26.44 2.63
N ILE A 28 -1.39 -25.92 1.43
CA ILE A 28 -0.86 -26.75 0.34
C ILE A 28 0.57 -27.17 0.67
N ASN A 29 0.76 -28.44 1.01
CA ASN A 29 2.07 -29.03 1.31
C ASN A 29 2.86 -29.43 0.05
N ASN A 30 2.19 -29.53 -1.10
CA ASN A 30 2.81 -29.95 -2.35
C ASN A 30 3.28 -28.74 -3.17
N ASN A 31 4.58 -28.66 -3.46
CA ASN A 31 5.17 -27.54 -4.20
C ASN A 31 4.61 -27.36 -5.62
N LEU A 32 4.26 -28.46 -6.31
CA LEU A 32 3.66 -28.39 -7.64
C LEU A 32 2.26 -27.76 -7.57
N GLN A 33 1.44 -28.22 -6.63
CA GLN A 33 0.10 -27.67 -6.42
C GLN A 33 0.14 -26.19 -5.99
N ARG A 34 1.14 -25.79 -5.18
CA ARG A 34 1.33 -24.40 -4.77
C ARG A 34 1.70 -23.51 -5.97
N LYS A 35 2.57 -24.00 -6.86
CA LYS A 35 2.91 -23.32 -8.12
C LYS A 35 1.69 -23.21 -9.05
N GLU A 36 0.90 -24.27 -9.17
CA GLU A 36 -0.34 -24.24 -9.96
C GLU A 36 -1.36 -23.25 -9.40
N PHE A 37 -1.57 -23.25 -8.08
CA PHE A 37 -2.44 -22.29 -7.40
C PHE A 37 -1.98 -20.86 -7.72
N PHE A 38 -0.69 -20.58 -7.52
CA PHE A 38 -0.15 -19.25 -7.73
C PHE A 38 -0.17 -18.83 -9.21
N SER A 39 0.04 -19.75 -10.13
CA SER A 39 -0.12 -19.50 -11.57
C SER A 39 -1.54 -19.05 -11.92
N VAL A 40 -2.57 -19.59 -11.25
CA VAL A 40 -3.95 -19.13 -11.44
C VAL A 40 -4.13 -17.72 -10.88
N ILE A 41 -3.62 -17.44 -9.67
CA ILE A 41 -3.67 -16.10 -9.07
C ILE A 41 -3.05 -15.06 -10.00
N LYS A 42 -1.85 -15.33 -10.51
CA LYS A 42 -1.15 -14.47 -11.48
C LYS A 42 -1.96 -14.26 -12.76
N SER A 43 -2.54 -15.33 -13.32
CA SER A 43 -3.35 -15.24 -14.53
C SER A 43 -4.60 -14.37 -14.34
N LEU A 44 -5.27 -14.47 -13.19
CA LEU A 44 -6.47 -13.69 -12.87
C LEU A 44 -6.12 -12.24 -12.53
N ALA A 45 -4.95 -12.00 -11.91
CA ALA A 45 -4.45 -10.64 -11.68
C ALA A 45 -4.22 -9.84 -12.97
N ILE A 46 -4.00 -10.49 -14.12
CA ILE A 46 -3.85 -9.80 -15.43
C ILE A 46 -5.17 -9.79 -16.20
N ASN A 47 -5.82 -10.96 -16.32
CA ASN A 47 -6.90 -11.17 -17.28
C ASN A 47 -8.29 -11.30 -16.64
N GLY A 48 -8.40 -11.21 -15.32
CA GLY A 48 -9.66 -11.29 -14.61
C GLY A 48 -10.51 -10.04 -14.75
N THR A 49 -11.73 -10.12 -14.22
CA THR A 49 -12.59 -8.95 -13.94
C THR A 49 -11.96 -8.05 -12.88
N ASP A 50 -12.44 -6.81 -12.72
CA ASP A 50 -11.87 -5.87 -11.74
C ASP A 50 -11.85 -6.45 -10.31
N LYS A 51 -12.92 -7.12 -9.90
CA LYS A 51 -13.00 -7.83 -8.63
C LYS A 51 -11.94 -8.94 -8.51
N GLU A 52 -11.77 -9.73 -9.57
CA GLU A 52 -10.79 -10.82 -9.58
C GLU A 52 -9.36 -10.29 -9.53
N LYS A 53 -9.06 -9.22 -10.28
CA LYS A 53 -7.77 -8.53 -10.24
C LYS A 53 -7.49 -7.99 -8.86
N PHE A 54 -8.44 -7.27 -8.26
CA PHE A 54 -8.31 -6.71 -6.93
C PHE A 54 -7.97 -7.78 -5.90
N VAL A 55 -8.74 -8.88 -5.86
CA VAL A 55 -8.49 -9.98 -4.91
C VAL A 55 -7.14 -10.64 -5.19
N CYS A 56 -6.80 -10.93 -6.45
CA CYS A 56 -5.56 -11.62 -6.78
C CYS A 56 -4.31 -10.77 -6.51
N LEU A 57 -4.34 -9.47 -6.79
CA LEU A 57 -3.26 -8.54 -6.45
C LEU A 57 -3.12 -8.42 -4.92
N THR A 58 -4.23 -8.35 -4.19
CA THR A 58 -4.20 -8.33 -2.72
C THR A 58 -3.66 -9.64 -2.14
N ILE A 59 -3.93 -10.79 -2.77
CA ILE A 59 -3.32 -12.07 -2.37
C ILE A 59 -1.81 -12.09 -2.58
N ILE A 60 -1.32 -11.52 -3.69
CA ILE A 60 0.12 -11.39 -3.92
C ILE A 60 0.78 -10.55 -2.82
N GLU A 61 0.10 -9.48 -2.38
CA GLU A 61 0.54 -8.65 -1.25
C GLU A 61 0.57 -9.45 0.06
N PHE A 62 -0.54 -10.10 0.44
CA PHE A 62 -0.67 -10.84 1.70
C PHE A 62 0.31 -12.00 1.84
N LEU A 63 0.68 -12.63 0.72
CA LEU A 63 1.64 -13.73 0.69
C LEU A 63 3.10 -13.27 0.62
N ASP A 64 3.36 -11.96 0.55
CA ASP A 64 4.71 -11.37 0.38
C ASP A 64 5.42 -11.84 -0.91
N LEU A 65 4.66 -11.98 -1.99
CA LEU A 65 5.14 -12.51 -3.28
C LEU A 65 5.26 -11.43 -4.37
N ALA A 66 5.42 -10.16 -3.97
CA ALA A 66 5.56 -9.04 -4.89
C ALA A 66 6.76 -9.24 -5.83
N LYS A 67 7.91 -9.66 -5.29
CA LYS A 67 9.14 -9.92 -6.07
C LYS A 67 8.96 -11.03 -7.10
N GLU A 68 8.32 -12.12 -6.71
CA GLU A 68 8.03 -13.24 -7.61
C GLU A 68 7.01 -12.88 -8.69
N SER A 69 6.20 -11.84 -8.48
CA SER A 69 5.11 -11.41 -9.36
C SER A 69 5.41 -10.08 -10.07
N GLU A 70 6.67 -9.70 -10.17
CA GLU A 70 7.09 -8.43 -10.77
C GLU A 70 6.56 -8.27 -12.20
N ASP A 71 6.52 -9.36 -12.97
CA ASP A 71 5.97 -9.44 -14.33
C ASP A 71 4.47 -9.11 -14.38
N VAL A 72 3.71 -9.67 -13.46
CA VAL A 72 2.26 -9.45 -13.32
C VAL A 72 1.95 -8.02 -12.92
N ILE A 73 2.74 -7.46 -11.99
CA ILE A 73 2.57 -6.08 -11.51
C ILE A 73 2.87 -5.09 -12.64
N LYS A 74 3.96 -5.30 -13.39
CA LYS A 74 4.29 -4.48 -14.56
C LYS A 74 3.18 -4.49 -15.60
N ALA A 75 2.65 -5.67 -15.94
CA ALA A 75 1.56 -5.79 -16.91
C ALA A 75 0.32 -4.99 -16.49
N ASN A 76 -0.04 -5.00 -15.20
CA ASN A 76 -1.16 -4.20 -14.70
C ASN A 76 -0.90 -2.69 -14.79
N ILE A 77 0.34 -2.24 -14.63
CA ILE A 77 0.71 -0.82 -14.69
C ILE A 77 0.80 -0.31 -16.12
N GLU A 78 1.35 -1.12 -17.04
CA GLU A 78 1.54 -0.76 -18.45
C GLU A 78 0.21 -0.39 -19.11
N PHE A 79 -0.85 -1.14 -18.80
CA PHE A 79 -2.19 -0.93 -19.35
C PHE A 79 -3.14 -0.18 -18.39
N PHE A 80 -2.62 0.42 -17.33
CA PHE A 80 -3.41 1.05 -16.28
C PHE A 80 -4.17 2.29 -16.79
N ASP A 81 -5.49 2.28 -16.61
CA ASP A 81 -6.39 3.40 -16.87
C ASP A 81 -7.05 3.90 -15.57
N PHE A 82 -6.86 5.17 -15.25
CA PHE A 82 -7.38 5.78 -14.00
C PHE A 82 -8.89 5.70 -13.81
N LYS A 83 -9.67 5.60 -14.90
CA LYS A 83 -11.13 5.53 -14.84
C LYS A 83 -11.60 4.10 -14.66
N LYS A 84 -10.97 3.15 -15.33
CA LYS A 84 -11.36 1.74 -15.33
C LYS A 84 -10.78 0.97 -14.16
N ASP A 85 -9.49 1.15 -13.89
CA ASP A 85 -8.74 0.33 -12.94
C ASP A 85 -8.68 0.93 -11.53
N LYS A 86 -9.61 1.83 -11.19
CA LYS A 86 -9.59 2.60 -9.95
C LYS A 86 -9.59 1.71 -8.70
N GLU A 87 -10.32 0.60 -8.73
CA GLU A 87 -10.39 -0.38 -7.62
C GLU A 87 -9.03 -1.05 -7.37
N ASN A 88 -8.22 -1.23 -8.42
CA ASN A 88 -6.94 -1.91 -8.35
C ASN A 88 -5.79 -1.00 -7.87
N ILE A 89 -6.02 0.31 -7.71
CA ILE A 89 -4.96 1.26 -7.30
C ILE A 89 -4.35 0.86 -5.96
N SER A 90 -5.18 0.55 -4.96
CA SER A 90 -4.70 0.27 -3.60
C SER A 90 -3.72 -0.90 -3.55
N PRO A 91 -4.06 -2.11 -4.04
CA PRO A 91 -3.10 -3.22 -4.02
C PRO A 91 -1.89 -2.97 -4.92
N LEU A 92 -2.05 -2.27 -6.07
CA LEU A 92 -0.91 -1.92 -6.92
C LEU A 92 0.08 -0.97 -6.22
N LEU A 93 -0.41 0.00 -5.46
CA LEU A 93 0.44 0.92 -4.69
C LEU A 93 1.26 0.17 -3.63
N THR A 94 0.62 -0.73 -2.87
CA THR A 94 1.33 -1.54 -1.88
C THR A 94 2.39 -2.43 -2.54
N LEU A 95 2.03 -3.15 -3.60
CA LEU A 95 2.96 -4.00 -4.34
C LEU A 95 4.13 -3.21 -4.93
N CYS A 96 3.88 -2.00 -5.45
CA CYS A 96 4.92 -1.10 -5.94
C CYS A 96 5.85 -0.64 -4.82
N SER A 97 5.31 -0.34 -3.64
CA SER A 97 6.11 -0.02 -2.46
C SER A 97 7.01 -1.18 -2.04
N MET A 98 6.47 -2.41 -2.03
CA MET A 98 7.25 -3.61 -1.68
C MET A 98 8.40 -3.85 -2.65
N LEU A 99 8.17 -3.62 -3.95
CA LEU A 99 9.20 -3.77 -4.98
C LEU A 99 10.26 -2.67 -4.92
N SER A 100 9.87 -1.42 -4.66
CA SER A 100 10.77 -0.26 -4.59
C SER A 100 11.73 -0.16 -5.80
N THR A 101 11.25 -0.48 -7.00
CA THR A 101 12.00 -0.31 -8.26
C THR A 101 11.66 1.03 -8.90
N ILE A 102 12.54 1.57 -9.75
CA ILE A 102 12.35 2.91 -10.36
C ILE A 102 10.97 3.03 -11.05
N TRP A 103 10.60 2.06 -11.88
CA TRP A 103 9.30 2.06 -12.58
C TRP A 103 8.10 1.97 -11.62
N ALA A 104 8.24 1.27 -10.48
CA ALA A 104 7.20 1.17 -9.47
C ALA A 104 7.03 2.50 -8.73
N ILE A 105 8.14 3.16 -8.41
CA ILE A 105 8.13 4.51 -7.82
C ILE A 105 7.52 5.52 -8.79
N ASP A 106 7.83 5.44 -10.08
CA ASP A 106 7.24 6.32 -11.09
C ASP A 106 5.72 6.14 -11.19
N PHE A 107 5.23 4.91 -11.07
CA PHE A 107 3.79 4.65 -10.98
C PHE A 107 3.17 5.28 -9.72
N ILE A 108 3.77 5.10 -8.54
CA ILE A 108 3.26 5.72 -7.30
C ILE A 108 3.19 7.25 -7.46
N LYS A 109 4.22 7.89 -8.01
CA LYS A 109 4.22 9.33 -8.30
C LYS A 109 3.14 9.75 -9.29
N LYS A 110 2.87 8.93 -10.30
CA LYS A 110 1.77 9.16 -11.26
C LYS A 110 0.43 9.20 -10.54
N ILE A 111 0.19 8.30 -9.57
CA ILE A 111 -1.02 8.30 -8.74
C ILE A 111 -1.06 9.54 -7.85
N ILE A 112 0.03 9.87 -7.15
CA ILE A 112 0.14 11.07 -6.30
C ILE A 112 -0.23 12.32 -7.10
N ASN A 113 0.38 12.52 -8.27
CA ASN A 113 0.13 13.70 -9.10
C ASN A 113 -1.31 13.78 -9.62
N HIS A 114 -1.91 12.63 -9.95
CA HIS A 114 -3.29 12.57 -10.45
C HIS A 114 -4.32 12.89 -9.36
N PHE A 115 -4.10 12.40 -8.14
CA PHE A 115 -5.06 12.50 -7.04
C PHE A 115 -4.75 13.60 -6.02
N LYS A 116 -3.68 14.38 -6.22
CA LYS A 116 -3.31 15.51 -5.36
C LYS A 116 -4.47 16.51 -5.27
N PRO A 117 -4.98 16.81 -4.08
CA PRO A 117 -6.05 17.79 -3.92
C PRO A 117 -5.55 19.20 -4.25
N LYS A 118 -6.46 20.06 -4.71
CA LYS A 118 -6.19 21.50 -4.93
C LYS A 118 -6.48 22.35 -3.69
N SER A 119 -7.24 21.82 -2.75
CA SER A 119 -7.73 22.48 -1.54
C SER A 119 -7.58 21.54 -0.33
N ILE A 120 -8.08 21.97 0.84
CA ILE A 120 -8.09 21.21 2.09
C ILE A 120 -9.17 20.10 2.03
N GLU A 121 -9.04 19.21 1.05
CA GLU A 121 -9.92 18.05 0.87
C GLU A 121 -9.10 16.77 0.99
N TYR A 122 -9.65 15.81 1.74
CA TYR A 122 -9.06 14.49 1.87
C TYR A 122 -9.21 13.71 0.56
N SER A 123 -8.09 13.18 0.07
CA SER A 123 -8.07 12.30 -1.10
C SER A 123 -7.49 10.94 -0.71
N TYR A 124 -8.36 9.92 -0.67
CA TYR A 124 -8.00 8.56 -0.27
C TYR A 124 -6.83 7.98 -1.09
N TYR A 125 -6.88 8.11 -2.42
CA TYR A 125 -5.83 7.57 -3.28
C TYR A 125 -4.52 8.36 -3.18
N PHE A 126 -4.60 9.67 -2.89
CA PHE A 126 -3.40 10.47 -2.61
C PHE A 126 -2.75 10.06 -1.29
N ASP A 127 -3.55 9.88 -0.22
CA ASP A 127 -3.05 9.41 1.08
C ASP A 127 -2.33 8.06 0.95
N ILE A 128 -2.98 7.07 0.34
CA ILE A 128 -2.38 5.73 0.20
C ILE A 128 -1.13 5.78 -0.69
N ALA A 129 -1.13 6.58 -1.76
CA ALA A 129 0.04 6.69 -2.62
C ALA A 129 1.21 7.37 -1.89
N LEU A 130 0.93 8.39 -1.08
CA LEU A 130 1.94 9.06 -0.26
C LEU A 130 2.48 8.12 0.84
N ARG A 131 1.63 7.33 1.49
CA ARG A 131 2.06 6.30 2.45
C ARG A 131 2.89 5.20 1.79
N SER A 132 2.55 4.85 0.55
CA SER A 132 3.29 3.87 -0.24
C SER A 132 4.70 4.36 -0.55
N ILE A 133 4.87 5.60 -1.03
CA ILE A 133 6.23 6.13 -1.29
C ILE A 133 7.03 6.33 -0.01
N VAL A 134 6.38 6.75 1.09
CA VAL A 134 7.00 6.85 2.43
C VAL A 134 7.50 5.51 2.94
N SER A 135 6.88 4.40 2.54
CA SER A 135 7.35 3.07 2.94
C SER A 135 8.61 2.60 2.20
N THR A 136 9.09 3.37 1.20
CA THR A 136 10.25 3.02 0.38
C THR A 136 11.48 3.85 0.75
N ILE A 137 12.64 3.42 0.26
CA ILE A 137 13.89 4.21 0.35
C ILE A 137 13.86 5.52 -0.47
N TYR A 138 12.83 5.73 -1.29
CA TYR A 138 12.68 6.88 -2.17
C TYR A 138 11.78 7.99 -1.61
N TRP A 139 11.37 7.90 -0.34
CA TRP A 139 10.44 8.85 0.30
C TRP A 139 10.84 10.33 0.13
N LYS A 140 12.15 10.62 0.09
CA LYS A 140 12.69 11.99 -0.10
C LYS A 140 12.23 12.63 -1.42
N GLN A 141 11.89 11.82 -2.41
CA GLN A 141 11.38 12.30 -3.70
C GLN A 141 9.95 12.85 -3.61
N SER A 142 9.28 12.69 -2.47
CA SER A 142 7.93 13.21 -2.19
C SER A 142 7.92 14.24 -1.06
N ILE A 143 9.05 14.88 -0.78
CA ILE A 143 9.15 15.87 0.31
C ILE A 143 8.17 17.03 0.14
N ASN A 144 7.92 17.47 -1.10
CA ASN A 144 7.00 18.57 -1.39
C ASN A 144 5.54 18.17 -1.15
N GLU A 145 5.20 16.92 -1.41
CA GLU A 145 3.88 16.36 -1.14
C GLU A 145 3.67 16.17 0.36
N ILE A 146 4.69 15.72 1.08
CA ILE A 146 4.66 15.64 2.54
C ILE A 146 4.48 17.03 3.15
N LYS A 147 5.25 18.03 2.71
CA LYS A 147 5.06 19.44 3.12
C LYS A 147 3.63 19.90 2.87
N TRP A 148 3.12 19.65 1.67
CA TRP A 148 1.75 20.01 1.31
C TRP A 148 0.72 19.40 2.27
N VAL A 149 0.88 18.14 2.68
CA VAL A 149 0.03 17.52 3.70
C VAL A 149 0.14 18.24 5.04
N MET A 150 1.36 18.54 5.50
CA MET A 150 1.58 19.23 6.78
C MET A 150 0.94 20.62 6.81
N ASP A 151 0.91 21.31 5.67
CA ASP A 151 0.39 22.68 5.59
C ASP A 151 -1.13 22.74 5.39
N ASN A 152 -1.74 21.69 4.81
CA ASN A 152 -3.14 21.73 4.38
C ASN A 152 -4.06 20.80 5.18
N TYR A 153 -3.57 19.76 5.83
CA TYR A 153 -4.45 18.79 6.51
C TYR A 153 -4.62 19.09 8.00
N GLN A 154 -5.66 18.51 8.59
CA GLN A 154 -5.95 18.68 10.01
C GLN A 154 -4.91 17.97 10.90
N ASN A 155 -4.68 18.51 12.10
CA ASN A 155 -3.69 18.01 13.05
C ASN A 155 -3.79 16.50 13.32
N ASP A 156 -5.00 15.95 13.46
CA ASP A 156 -5.16 14.52 13.77
C ASP A 156 -4.71 13.62 12.61
N TYR A 157 -4.88 14.07 11.37
CA TYR A 157 -4.34 13.38 10.21
C TYR A 157 -2.82 13.52 10.16
N ILE A 158 -2.29 14.73 10.38
CA ILE A 158 -0.84 14.98 10.40
C ILE A 158 -0.17 14.07 11.43
N ILE A 159 -0.74 13.97 12.64
CA ILE A 159 -0.25 13.08 13.70
C ILE A 159 -0.22 11.63 13.23
N ASP A 160 -1.28 11.16 12.57
CA ASP A 160 -1.36 9.79 12.06
C ASP A 160 -0.32 9.51 10.97
N PHE A 161 -0.19 10.44 10.02
CA PHE A 161 0.78 10.35 8.94
C PHE A 161 2.21 10.32 9.47
N ILE A 162 2.56 11.19 10.41
CA ILE A 162 3.89 11.22 11.01
C ILE A 162 4.16 9.99 11.88
N ALA A 163 3.16 9.50 12.62
CA ALA A 163 3.27 8.24 13.36
C ALA A 163 3.50 7.03 12.43
N TYR A 164 2.84 7.02 11.26
CA TYR A 164 3.08 6.02 10.23
C TYR A 164 4.49 6.13 9.62
N PHE A 165 4.93 7.36 9.31
CA PHE A 165 6.29 7.61 8.82
C PHE A 165 7.32 7.05 9.80
N LYS A 166 7.17 7.38 11.09
CA LYS A 166 8.03 6.86 12.16
C LYS A 166 8.06 5.33 12.20
N TRP A 167 6.90 4.68 12.03
CA TRP A 167 6.84 3.22 12.01
C TRP A 167 7.58 2.62 10.81
N LYS A 168 7.49 3.26 9.65
CA LYS A 168 8.13 2.77 8.42
C LYS A 168 9.61 3.09 8.30
N ARG A 169 10.05 4.23 8.82
CA ARG A 169 11.39 4.81 8.59
C ARG A 169 12.23 5.00 9.84
N GLU A 170 11.69 4.59 10.99
CA GLU A 170 12.34 4.72 12.30
C GLU A 170 12.57 6.19 12.72
N GLU A 171 13.23 6.39 13.87
CA GLU A 171 13.43 7.73 14.44
C GLU A 171 14.43 8.57 13.63
N SER A 172 15.50 7.96 13.11
CA SER A 172 16.57 8.71 12.45
C SER A 172 16.10 9.41 11.17
N GLU A 173 15.29 8.74 10.34
CA GLU A 173 14.75 9.39 9.14
C GLU A 173 13.57 10.29 9.46
N LEU A 174 12.90 10.10 10.60
CA LEU A 174 11.89 11.05 11.07
C LEU A 174 12.52 12.40 11.43
N GLU A 175 13.67 12.38 12.10
CA GLU A 175 14.43 13.60 12.39
C GLU A 175 14.88 14.29 11.09
N GLU A 176 15.36 13.51 10.11
CA GLU A 176 15.72 14.03 8.79
C GLU A 176 14.51 14.65 8.08
N LEU A 177 13.34 13.99 8.11
CA LEU A 177 12.11 14.54 7.56
C LEU A 177 11.82 15.91 8.17
N PHE A 178 11.88 16.04 9.50
CA PHE A 178 11.63 17.30 10.19
C PHE A 178 12.61 18.41 9.79
N GLN A 179 13.88 18.08 9.56
CA GLN A 179 14.86 19.04 9.03
C GLN A 179 14.51 19.50 7.61
N LEU A 180 14.09 18.58 6.74
CA LEU A 180 13.77 18.87 5.34
C LEU A 180 12.46 19.67 5.17
N ILE A 181 11.50 19.49 6.09
CA ILE A 181 10.23 20.20 6.03
C ILE A 181 10.26 21.62 6.63
N ASP A 182 11.35 22.00 7.30
CA ASP A 182 11.54 23.31 7.97
C ASP A 182 10.32 23.75 8.79
N ASN A 183 9.67 22.78 9.44
CA ASN A 183 8.37 23.00 10.06
C ASN A 183 8.53 23.09 11.59
N ASN A 184 8.74 24.32 12.06
CA ASN A 184 8.83 24.65 13.48
C ASN A 184 7.56 24.30 14.28
N VAL A 185 6.44 24.00 13.60
CA VAL A 185 5.15 23.65 14.23
C VAL A 185 5.23 22.32 15.02
N LEU A 186 6.10 21.39 14.61
CA LEU A 186 6.25 20.07 15.24
C LEU A 186 7.22 20.03 16.42
N LEU A 187 7.85 21.17 16.75
CA LEU A 187 8.65 21.33 17.97
C LEU A 187 7.80 21.49 19.24
N ASN A 188 6.47 21.60 19.10
CA ASN A 188 5.56 21.60 20.25
C ASN A 188 5.54 20.22 20.93
N THR A 189 6.02 20.15 22.17
CA THR A 189 6.09 18.94 23.00
C THR A 189 4.75 18.18 23.06
N LYS A 190 3.62 18.89 23.04
CA LYS A 190 2.28 18.29 23.05
C LYS A 190 1.96 17.51 21.78
N LEU A 191 2.43 17.99 20.62
CA LEU A 191 2.22 17.33 19.33
C LEU A 191 3.11 16.08 19.21
N LYS A 192 4.36 16.17 19.69
CA LYS A 192 5.28 15.02 19.76
C LYS A 192 4.72 13.88 20.61
N LEU A 193 4.16 14.17 21.78
CA LEU A 193 3.53 13.16 22.63
C LEU A 193 2.37 12.46 21.91
N LYS A 194 1.51 13.22 21.21
CA LYS A 194 0.41 12.64 20.42
C LYS A 194 0.90 11.72 19.28
N ILE A 195 2.01 12.07 18.63
CA ILE A 195 2.63 11.22 17.60
C ILE A 195 3.13 9.91 18.22
N ILE A 196 3.80 9.97 19.37
CA ILE A 196 4.29 8.79 20.09
C ILE A 196 3.11 7.90 20.50
N ASP A 197 2.06 8.49 21.09
CA ASP A 197 0.87 7.76 21.51
C ASP A 197 0.20 7.06 20.32
N ARG A 198 0.08 7.76 19.18
CA ARG A 198 -0.48 7.18 17.95
C ARG A 198 0.40 6.05 17.41
N TYR A 199 1.71 6.24 17.38
CA TYR A 199 2.69 5.23 16.96
C TYR A 199 2.59 3.95 17.80
N VAL A 200 2.56 4.09 19.13
CA VAL A 200 2.47 2.96 20.06
C VAL A 200 1.14 2.23 19.92
N ASN A 201 0.03 2.97 19.83
CA ASN A 201 -1.29 2.36 19.83
C ASN A 201 -1.69 1.72 18.50
N ASN A 202 -1.28 2.32 17.37
CA ASN A 202 -1.78 1.90 16.06
C ASN A 202 -0.76 1.08 15.27
N TYR A 203 0.54 1.29 15.45
CA TYR A 203 1.55 0.70 14.56
C TYR A 203 2.46 -0.30 15.29
N LYS A 204 2.96 0.04 16.48
CA LYS A 204 3.82 -0.88 17.25
C LYS A 204 3.13 -2.19 17.64
N LYS A 205 1.80 -2.17 17.85
CA LYS A 205 1.03 -3.39 18.16
C LYS A 205 0.91 -4.34 16.96
N ILE A 206 0.99 -3.83 15.74
CA ILE A 206 0.90 -4.65 14.51
C ILE A 206 2.14 -5.54 14.39
N ASP A 207 3.32 -5.04 14.75
CA ASP A 207 4.57 -5.80 14.69
C ASP A 207 4.64 -6.95 15.72
N LEU A 208 3.81 -6.94 16.76
CA LEU A 208 3.72 -8.01 17.77
C LEU A 208 2.73 -9.11 17.40
N GLN A 209 1.98 -8.95 16.31
CA GLN A 209 0.92 -9.87 15.86
C GLN A 209 1.25 -10.58 14.54
N LYS A 210 2.35 -10.22 13.88
CA LYS A 210 2.90 -10.89 12.70
C LYS A 210 4.02 -11.84 13.11
#